data_AF-A0A3D1B8H1-F1
#
_entry.id   AF-A0A3D1B8H1-F1
#
_cell.length_a   1.000
_cell.length_b   1.000
_cell.length_c   1.000
_cell.angle_alpha   90.00
_cell.angle_beta   90.00
_cell.angle_gamma   90.00
#
_symmetry.space_group_name_H-M   'P 1'
#
loop_
_entity.id
_entity.type
_entity.pdbx_description
1 polymer ?
#
loop_
_entity_poly.entity_id
_entity_poly.type
_entity_poly.pdbx_seq_one_letter_code
_entity_poly.pdbx_strand_id
1 'polypeptide(L)'
;GFLEPLKGATTRFVPLIQSSSYAMPIESERFATLENPEVLLRELEPTGERYTLAARIQGPAKSAYPNGIEGHTDGLKDSSSINVLAVADSDLLADRMWVQVDNFFGQRMPQPWANNGTFVINALDNLSGTDALISVRSRGRFARPFTVVEDLQRQAENRFREKEEVLQQRLAETEAQLAELQGPDAEGVVQLTAEQQTALQNFMQEKLLIRKELREVRYQLNADIEALGRTLKFFNIGLVPLLLTLGMLLLWLWRRRRSVKIR
;
A
#
# COMPACT_ATOMS: atom_id res chain seq x y z
N GLY A 1 -8.99 -7.19 -11.23
CA GLY A 1 -8.97 -6.61 -12.60
C GLY A 1 -8.98 -5.09 -12.53
N PHE A 2 -9.20 -4.40 -13.65
CA PHE A 2 -9.41 -2.95 -13.68
C PHE A 2 -10.55 -2.58 -14.63
N LEU A 3 -11.08 -1.36 -14.51
CA LEU A 3 -12.24 -0.86 -15.24
C LEU A 3 -11.84 0.25 -16.20
N GLU A 4 -12.39 0.21 -17.40
CA GLU A 4 -12.22 1.25 -18.41
C GLU A 4 -13.57 1.67 -19.01
N PRO A 5 -13.76 2.97 -19.28
CA PRO A 5 -14.94 3.42 -20.02
C PRO A 5 -14.83 2.99 -21.49
N LEU A 6 -15.95 2.51 -22.05
CA LEU A 6 -16.04 2.23 -23.47
C LEU A 6 -16.03 3.53 -24.30
N LYS A 7 -15.37 3.50 -25.46
CA LYS A 7 -15.40 4.63 -26.41
C LYS A 7 -16.84 4.90 -26.85
N GLY A 8 -17.29 6.14 -26.68
CA GLY A 8 -18.66 6.56 -27.05
C GLY A 8 -19.75 6.17 -26.05
N ALA A 9 -19.40 5.75 -24.83
CA ALA A 9 -20.38 5.49 -23.78
C ALA A 9 -21.25 6.73 -23.47
N THR A 10 -22.55 6.52 -23.30
CA THR A 10 -23.51 7.57 -22.91
C THR A 10 -23.51 7.85 -21.41
N THR A 11 -22.89 6.97 -20.63
CA THR A 11 -22.78 7.08 -19.17
C THR A 11 -21.51 7.82 -18.78
N ARG A 12 -21.60 8.58 -17.70
CA ARG A 12 -20.47 9.24 -17.05
C ARG A 12 -19.72 8.22 -16.20
N PHE A 13 -18.43 8.06 -16.47
CA PHE A 13 -17.51 7.24 -15.70
C PHE A 13 -16.66 8.11 -14.77
N VAL A 14 -16.71 7.85 -13.46
CA VAL A 14 -15.95 8.57 -12.44
C VAL A 14 -15.11 7.55 -11.66
N PRO A 15 -13.76 7.56 -11.81
CA PRO A 15 -12.91 6.69 -11.01
C PRO A 15 -12.97 7.10 -9.54
N LEU A 16 -13.02 6.11 -8.64
CA LEU A 16 -13.07 6.30 -7.19
C LEU A 16 -11.81 5.76 -6.50
N ILE A 17 -11.36 4.60 -6.95
CA ILE A 17 -10.11 3.97 -6.50
C ILE A 17 -9.28 3.70 -7.75
N GLN A 18 -8.05 4.20 -7.75
CA GLN A 18 -7.10 3.99 -8.83
C GLN A 18 -5.78 3.48 -8.28
N SER A 19 -5.06 2.71 -9.08
CA SER A 19 -3.66 2.40 -8.81
C SER A 19 -2.80 3.67 -8.81
N SER A 20 -1.59 3.54 -8.29
CA SER A 20 -0.54 4.52 -8.57
C SER A 20 -0.16 4.45 -10.06
N SER A 21 0.65 5.41 -10.53
CA SER A 21 1.29 5.35 -11.85
C SER A 21 2.43 4.31 -11.89
N TYR A 22 2.80 3.75 -10.74
CA TYR A 22 3.76 2.67 -10.63
C TYR A 22 3.03 1.32 -10.58
N ALA A 23 2.33 1.01 -11.66
CA ALA A 23 1.49 -0.18 -11.78
C ALA A 23 1.59 -0.76 -13.19
N MET A 24 1.32 -2.06 -13.30
CA MET A 24 1.17 -2.74 -14.58
C MET A 24 0.03 -3.77 -14.47
N PRO A 25 -0.72 -4.02 -15.55
CA PRO A 25 -1.62 -5.16 -15.61
C PRO A 25 -0.82 -6.45 -15.78
N ILE A 26 -1.31 -7.53 -15.16
CA ILE A 26 -0.73 -8.87 -15.28
C ILE A 26 -1.85 -9.81 -15.70
N GLU A 27 -1.56 -10.65 -16.68
CA GLU A 27 -2.50 -11.67 -17.16
C GLU A 27 -2.87 -12.65 -16.05
N SER A 28 -4.16 -12.97 -15.92
CA SER A 28 -4.66 -13.81 -14.83
C SER A 28 -4.10 -15.23 -14.86
N GLU A 29 -3.79 -15.76 -16.05
CA GLU A 29 -3.21 -17.09 -16.23
C GLU A 29 -1.87 -17.24 -15.52
N ARG A 30 -1.12 -16.15 -15.42
CA ARG A 30 0.18 -16.13 -14.76
C ARG A 30 0.10 -16.49 -13.27
N PHE A 31 -1.02 -16.18 -12.62
CA PHE A 31 -1.23 -16.52 -11.21
C PHE A 31 -1.43 -18.02 -10.99
N ALA A 32 -1.84 -18.78 -12.01
CA ALA A 32 -2.06 -20.22 -11.89
C ALA A 32 -0.74 -21.01 -11.74
N THR A 33 0.36 -20.49 -12.28
CA THR A 33 1.69 -21.11 -12.23
C THR A 33 2.66 -20.35 -11.33
N LEU A 34 2.18 -19.37 -10.57
CA LEU A 34 3.04 -18.51 -9.74
C LEU A 34 3.34 -19.19 -8.41
N GLU A 35 4.57 -19.68 -8.26
CA GLU A 35 5.04 -20.28 -6.99
C GLU A 35 5.58 -19.22 -6.02
N ASN A 36 6.32 -18.22 -6.52
CA ASN A 36 6.89 -17.14 -5.71
C ASN A 36 6.34 -15.77 -6.16
N PRO A 37 5.56 -15.06 -5.32
CA PRO A 37 5.00 -13.75 -5.65
C PRO A 37 6.03 -12.64 -5.81
N GLU A 38 7.24 -12.77 -5.26
CA GLU A 38 8.31 -11.79 -5.41
C GLU A 38 8.74 -11.60 -6.86
N VAL A 39 8.56 -12.63 -7.69
CA VAL A 39 8.82 -12.56 -9.14
C VAL A 39 7.99 -11.46 -9.79
N LEU A 40 6.74 -11.26 -9.38
CA LEU A 40 5.88 -10.20 -9.90
C LEU A 40 6.45 -8.81 -9.63
N LEU A 41 7.10 -8.63 -8.47
CA LEU A 41 7.75 -7.37 -8.13
C LEU A 41 9.06 -7.18 -8.90
N ARG A 42 9.79 -8.25 -9.27
CA ARG A 42 11.04 -8.13 -10.03
C ARG A 42 10.79 -7.74 -11.48
N GLU A 43 9.73 -8.29 -12.05
CA GLU A 43 9.33 -8.04 -13.42
C GLU A 43 8.33 -6.89 -13.57
N LEU A 44 8.12 -6.12 -12.50
CA LEU A 44 7.24 -4.98 -12.52
C LEU A 44 7.82 -3.89 -13.44
N GLU A 45 7.23 -3.75 -14.61
CA GLU A 45 7.49 -2.67 -15.57
C GLU A 45 6.30 -1.69 -15.57
N PRO A 46 6.40 -0.58 -14.82
CA PRO A 46 5.28 0.33 -14.71
C PRO A 46 4.98 1.01 -16.04
N THR A 47 3.70 1.04 -16.40
CA THR A 47 3.24 1.66 -17.64
C THR A 47 3.17 3.19 -17.55
N GLY A 48 3.23 3.74 -16.32
CA GLY A 48 2.99 5.16 -16.05
C GLY A 48 1.50 5.52 -15.98
N GLU A 49 0.61 4.59 -16.33
CA GLU A 49 -0.83 4.77 -16.30
C GLU A 49 -1.43 4.42 -14.93
N ARG A 50 -2.63 4.95 -14.67
CA ARG A 50 -3.39 4.61 -13.47
C ARG A 50 -4.59 3.77 -13.84
N TYR A 51 -4.66 2.57 -13.29
CA TYR A 51 -5.72 1.61 -13.52
C TYR A 51 -6.85 1.80 -12.52
N THR A 52 -8.10 1.89 -13.00
CA THR A 52 -9.25 2.12 -12.13
C THR A 52 -9.73 0.81 -11.51
N LEU A 53 -9.67 0.69 -10.19
CA LEU A 53 -10.10 -0.50 -9.44
C LEU A 53 -11.57 -0.41 -9.02
N ALA A 54 -12.06 0.80 -8.77
CA ALA A 54 -13.47 1.06 -8.50
C ALA A 54 -13.93 2.34 -9.19
N ALA A 55 -15.11 2.31 -9.78
CA ALA A 55 -15.68 3.43 -10.52
C ALA A 55 -17.17 3.59 -10.24
N ARG A 56 -17.61 4.84 -10.27
CA ARG A 56 -19.02 5.22 -10.33
C ARG A 56 -19.42 5.43 -11.78
N ILE A 57 -20.52 4.82 -12.18
CA ILE A 57 -21.09 4.89 -13.52
C ILE A 57 -22.50 5.48 -13.38
N GLN A 58 -22.76 6.60 -14.07
CA GLN A 58 -24.02 7.34 -13.96
C GLN A 58 -24.58 7.77 -15.31
N GLY A 59 -25.89 7.95 -15.40
CA GLY A 59 -26.56 8.50 -16.59
C GLY A 59 -27.36 7.46 -17.38
N PRO A 60 -27.76 7.76 -18.62
CA PRO A 60 -28.70 6.93 -19.36
C PRO A 60 -28.06 5.61 -19.79
N ALA A 61 -28.79 4.52 -19.59
CA ALA A 61 -28.34 3.17 -19.94
C ALA A 61 -29.46 2.35 -20.57
N LYS A 62 -29.07 1.45 -21.47
CA LYS A 62 -29.95 0.42 -22.05
C LYS A 62 -29.61 -0.92 -21.42
N SER A 63 -30.61 -1.76 -21.21
CA SER A 63 -30.41 -3.10 -20.71
C SER A 63 -29.66 -3.96 -21.73
N ALA A 64 -28.67 -4.71 -21.25
CA ALA A 64 -28.04 -5.78 -22.04
C ALA A 64 -29.00 -6.95 -22.30
N TYR A 65 -30.11 -7.01 -21.56
CA TYR A 65 -31.08 -8.08 -21.57
C TYR A 65 -32.50 -7.54 -21.80
N PRO A 66 -32.76 -6.90 -22.95
CA PRO A 66 -34.06 -6.28 -23.23
C PRO A 66 -35.21 -7.28 -23.35
N ASN A 67 -34.88 -8.56 -23.55
CA ASN A 67 -35.82 -9.67 -23.69
C ASN A 67 -35.75 -10.65 -22.50
N GLY A 68 -35.05 -10.28 -21.43
CA GLY A 68 -34.84 -11.15 -20.26
C GLY A 68 -33.57 -12.02 -20.30
N ILE A 69 -33.31 -12.70 -19.19
CA ILE A 69 -32.25 -13.71 -18.99
C ILE A 69 -32.92 -14.96 -18.41
N GLU A 70 -32.47 -16.15 -18.83
CA GLU A 70 -32.79 -17.43 -18.17
C GLU A 70 -34.30 -17.66 -17.89
N GLY A 71 -35.17 -17.26 -18.82
CA GLY A 71 -36.62 -17.46 -18.69
C GLY A 71 -37.36 -16.40 -17.86
N HIS A 72 -36.67 -15.39 -17.34
CA HIS A 72 -37.28 -14.24 -16.68
C HIS A 72 -37.49 -13.09 -17.68
N THR A 73 -38.75 -12.75 -17.98
CA THR A 73 -39.11 -11.78 -19.04
C THR A 73 -39.09 -10.31 -18.61
N ASP A 74 -39.04 -10.03 -17.31
CA ASP A 74 -39.33 -8.69 -16.81
C ASP A 74 -38.07 -7.96 -16.33
N GLY A 75 -37.62 -7.02 -17.15
CA GLY A 75 -36.59 -6.05 -16.81
C GLY A 75 -36.84 -4.71 -17.51
N LEU A 76 -36.40 -3.62 -16.87
CA LEU A 76 -36.35 -2.29 -17.49
C LEU A 76 -35.47 -2.36 -18.75
N LYS A 77 -36.02 -2.00 -19.92
CA LYS A 77 -35.28 -2.01 -21.20
C LYS A 77 -34.31 -0.84 -21.31
N ASP A 78 -34.66 0.26 -20.68
CA ASP A 78 -33.86 1.47 -20.60
C ASP A 78 -34.11 2.20 -19.27
N SER A 79 -33.15 3.03 -18.89
CA SER A 79 -33.27 3.98 -17.80
C SER A 79 -32.64 5.30 -18.22
N SER A 80 -33.30 6.41 -17.88
CA SER A 80 -32.79 7.76 -18.12
C SER A 80 -31.57 8.07 -17.24
N SER A 81 -31.47 7.43 -16.08
CA SER A 81 -30.34 7.57 -15.17
C SER A 81 -30.16 6.31 -14.31
N ILE A 82 -29.01 5.66 -14.45
CA ILE A 82 -28.55 4.62 -13.53
C ILE A 82 -27.54 5.20 -12.56
N ASN A 83 -27.42 4.60 -11.38
CA ASN A 83 -26.38 4.88 -10.39
C ASN A 83 -25.72 3.56 -10.03
N VAL A 84 -24.53 3.31 -10.59
CA VAL A 84 -23.80 2.04 -10.41
C VAL A 84 -22.44 2.31 -9.80
N LEU A 85 -22.07 1.48 -8.84
CA LEU A 85 -20.72 1.39 -8.31
C LEU A 85 -20.12 0.05 -8.74
N ALA A 86 -19.12 0.08 -9.60
CA ALA A 86 -18.41 -1.09 -10.06
C ALA A 86 -17.06 -1.21 -9.33
N VAL A 87 -16.76 -2.39 -8.79
CA VAL A 87 -15.48 -2.71 -8.14
C VAL A 87 -14.90 -3.94 -8.82
N ALA A 88 -13.64 -3.87 -9.24
CA ALA A 88 -12.98 -4.90 -10.06
C ALA A 88 -12.37 -6.06 -9.25
N ASP A 89 -12.83 -6.23 -8.02
CA ASP A 89 -12.44 -7.28 -7.08
C ASP A 89 -13.67 -7.63 -6.23
N SER A 90 -14.01 -8.90 -6.10
CA SER A 90 -15.12 -9.37 -5.27
C SER A 90 -14.68 -9.76 -3.86
N ASP A 91 -13.38 -10.04 -3.66
CA ASP A 91 -12.86 -10.55 -2.40
C ASP A 91 -12.97 -9.51 -1.29
N LEU A 92 -13.09 -8.22 -1.61
CA LEU A 92 -13.29 -7.16 -0.61
C LEU A 92 -14.46 -7.41 0.34
N LEU A 93 -15.45 -8.21 -0.07
CA LEU A 93 -16.64 -8.52 0.71
C LEU A 93 -16.42 -9.66 1.71
N ALA A 94 -15.38 -10.48 1.52
CA ALA A 94 -15.10 -11.59 2.40
C ALA A 94 -14.59 -11.10 3.76
N ASP A 95 -15.13 -11.64 4.86
CA ASP A 95 -14.78 -11.25 6.24
C ASP A 95 -13.26 -11.17 6.47
N ARG A 96 -12.52 -12.16 5.94
CA ARG A 96 -11.05 -12.21 6.02
C ARG A 96 -10.37 -10.95 5.53
N MET A 97 -10.98 -10.21 4.60
CA MET A 97 -10.43 -9.03 3.96
C MET A 97 -10.64 -7.75 4.79
N TRP A 98 -11.30 -7.79 5.94
CA TRP A 98 -11.51 -6.58 6.75
C TRP A 98 -11.72 -6.80 8.25
N VAL A 99 -12.04 -8.02 8.69
CA VAL A 99 -12.24 -8.36 10.10
C VAL A 99 -11.44 -9.62 10.43
N GLN A 100 -10.66 -9.55 11.50
CA GLN A 100 -10.05 -10.71 12.12
C GLN A 100 -10.85 -11.05 13.39
N VAL A 101 -11.14 -12.33 13.61
CA VAL A 101 -11.89 -12.78 14.78
C VAL A 101 -10.94 -13.52 15.71
N ASP A 102 -10.61 -12.89 16.83
CA ASP A 102 -9.78 -13.52 17.86
C ASP A 102 -10.66 -14.14 18.95
N ASN A 103 -10.22 -15.28 19.49
CA ASN A 103 -10.89 -15.92 20.62
C ASN A 103 -10.24 -15.44 21.92
N PHE A 104 -10.99 -14.70 22.73
CA PHE A 104 -10.56 -14.24 24.04
C PHE A 104 -11.51 -14.80 25.11
N PHE A 105 -11.00 -15.64 26.01
CA PHE A 105 -11.80 -16.33 27.05
C PHE A 105 -13.05 -17.05 26.50
N GLY A 106 -12.93 -17.68 25.33
CA GLY A 106 -14.06 -18.38 24.68
C GLY A 106 -15.09 -17.47 24.01
N GLN A 107 -14.89 -16.15 24.04
CA GLN A 107 -15.68 -15.18 23.32
C GLN A 107 -14.97 -14.78 22.02
N ARG A 108 -15.72 -14.75 20.91
CA ARG A 108 -15.24 -14.28 19.61
C ARG A 108 -15.30 -12.75 19.60
N MET A 109 -14.14 -12.09 19.55
CA MET A 109 -14.03 -10.65 19.42
C MET A 109 -13.62 -10.28 18.00
N PRO A 110 -14.52 -9.70 17.19
CA PRO A 110 -14.16 -9.19 15.87
C PRO A 110 -13.34 -7.90 16.00
N GLN A 111 -12.13 -7.90 15.44
CA GLN A 111 -11.27 -6.73 15.32
C GLN A 111 -11.12 -6.34 13.85
N PRO A 112 -11.61 -5.16 13.43
CA PRO A 112 -11.42 -4.69 12.06
C PRO A 112 -9.95 -4.35 11.83
N TRP A 113 -9.39 -4.82 10.71
CA TRP A 113 -8.01 -4.53 10.30
C TRP A 113 -7.94 -3.76 8.98
N ALA A 114 -9.01 -3.76 8.19
CA ALA A 114 -9.16 -2.92 7.01
C ALA A 114 -10.54 -2.26 6.96
N ASN A 115 -10.63 -1.18 6.17
CA ASN A 115 -11.84 -0.37 6.07
C ASN A 115 -12.76 -0.79 4.90
N ASN A 116 -12.65 -2.03 4.40
CA ASN A 116 -13.47 -2.48 3.26
C ASN A 116 -14.96 -2.50 3.60
N GLY A 117 -15.35 -2.97 4.79
CA GLY A 117 -16.75 -2.90 5.21
C GLY A 117 -17.27 -1.47 5.37
N THR A 118 -16.44 -0.55 5.87
CA THR A 118 -16.80 0.89 5.90
C THR A 118 -17.00 1.43 4.48
N PHE A 119 -16.16 1.05 3.52
CA PHE A 119 -16.34 1.44 2.12
C PHE A 119 -17.66 0.90 1.56
N VAL A 120 -17.98 -0.37 1.79
CA VAL A 120 -19.22 -1.01 1.29
C VAL A 120 -20.47 -0.38 1.91
N ILE A 121 -20.49 -0.15 3.23
CA ILE A 121 -21.62 0.50 3.90
C ILE A 121 -21.81 1.91 3.35
N ASN A 122 -20.74 2.70 3.25
CA ASN A 122 -20.82 4.04 2.69
C ASN A 122 -21.26 4.03 1.22
N ALA A 123 -20.85 3.02 0.44
CA ALA A 123 -21.29 2.84 -0.93
C ALA A 123 -22.80 2.57 -1.01
N LEU A 124 -23.32 1.65 -0.19
CA LEU A 124 -24.75 1.34 -0.11
C LEU A 124 -25.58 2.55 0.34
N ASP A 125 -25.14 3.24 1.39
CA ASP A 125 -25.75 4.49 1.85
C ASP A 125 -25.74 5.56 0.75
N ASN A 126 -24.65 5.61 -0.01
CA ASN A 126 -24.51 6.57 -1.10
C ASN A 126 -25.30 6.21 -2.36
N LEU A 127 -25.68 4.94 -2.54
CA LEU A 127 -26.58 4.49 -3.61
C LEU A 127 -28.06 4.60 -3.20
N SER A 128 -28.37 4.53 -1.91
CA SER A 128 -29.73 4.66 -1.37
C SER A 128 -30.18 6.12 -1.16
N GLY A 129 -29.23 7.07 -1.05
CA GLY A 129 -29.52 8.49 -0.89
C GLY A 129 -30.05 9.19 -2.16
N THR A 130 -30.87 10.24 -1.97
CA THR A 130 -31.38 11.08 -3.07
C THR A 130 -30.25 11.94 -3.66
N ASP A 131 -30.12 11.97 -5.00
CA ASP A 131 -29.04 12.61 -5.77
C ASP A 131 -28.66 14.05 -5.31
N ALA A 132 -29.61 14.81 -4.76
CA ALA A 132 -29.40 16.18 -4.30
C ALA A 132 -28.53 16.33 -3.04
N LEU A 133 -28.59 15.39 -2.09
CA LEU A 133 -27.83 15.46 -0.82
C LEU A 133 -26.41 14.87 -0.92
N ILE A 134 -26.13 14.09 -1.96
CA ILE A 134 -24.85 13.40 -2.17
C ILE A 134 -23.77 14.36 -2.69
N SER A 135 -24.14 15.30 -3.57
CA SER A 135 -23.20 16.24 -4.21
C SER A 135 -22.52 17.21 -3.23
N VAL A 136 -23.17 17.52 -2.10
CA VAL A 136 -22.66 18.46 -1.09
C VAL A 136 -21.60 17.81 -0.18
N ARG A 137 -21.70 16.50 0.08
CA ARG A 137 -20.73 15.75 0.90
C ARG A 137 -19.49 15.29 0.11
N SER A 138 -19.58 15.29 -1.22
CA SER A 138 -18.58 14.78 -2.17
C SER A 138 -17.43 15.75 -2.50
N ARG A 139 -17.28 16.89 -1.83
CA ARG A 139 -16.05 17.69 -1.93
C ARG A 139 -14.95 16.98 -1.15
N GLY A 140 -14.43 15.92 -1.77
CA GLY A 140 -13.51 14.96 -1.20
C GLY A 140 -12.29 15.64 -0.61
N ARG A 141 -11.88 15.14 0.56
CA ARG A 141 -10.54 15.43 1.07
C ARG A 141 -9.58 14.77 0.08
N PHE A 142 -8.89 15.57 -0.71
CA PHE A 142 -7.75 15.08 -1.48
C PHE A 142 -6.72 14.55 -0.49
N ALA A 143 -6.51 13.24 -0.46
CA ALA A 143 -5.30 12.70 0.13
C ALA A 143 -4.14 13.29 -0.68
N ARG A 144 -3.29 14.08 -0.04
CA ARG A 144 -2.01 14.51 -0.60
C ARG A 144 -0.97 13.54 -0.03
N PRO A 145 -0.76 12.38 -0.66
CA PRO A 145 0.27 11.45 -0.23
C PRO A 145 1.63 12.17 -0.28
N PHE A 146 2.54 11.74 0.58
CA PHE A 146 3.91 12.22 0.56
C PHE A 146 4.67 11.54 -0.58
N THR A 147 4.38 11.92 -1.82
CA THR A 147 4.92 11.26 -3.03
C THR A 147 6.44 11.21 -3.05
N VAL A 148 7.11 12.24 -2.50
CA VAL A 148 8.57 12.26 -2.36
C VAL A 148 9.07 11.15 -1.42
N VAL A 149 8.34 10.89 -0.33
CA VAL A 149 8.69 9.81 0.61
C VAL A 149 8.41 8.45 -0.02
N GLU A 150 7.27 8.31 -0.70
CA GLU A 150 6.91 7.08 -1.42
C GLU A 150 7.95 6.75 -2.50
N ASP A 151 8.39 7.73 -3.29
CA ASP A 151 9.43 7.54 -4.31
C ASP A 151 10.79 7.18 -3.67
N LEU A 152 11.11 7.77 -2.51
CA LEU A 152 12.36 7.49 -1.80
C LEU A 152 12.37 6.08 -1.20
N GLN A 153 11.27 5.66 -0.58
CA GLN A 153 11.05 4.29 -0.12
C GLN A 153 11.24 3.30 -1.28
N ARG A 154 10.59 3.57 -2.41
CA ARG A 154 10.66 2.71 -3.60
C ARG A 154 12.08 2.61 -4.18
N GLN A 155 12.78 3.73 -4.29
CA GLN A 155 14.17 3.74 -4.77
C GLN A 155 15.11 3.00 -3.81
N ALA A 156 14.89 3.13 -2.50
CA ALA A 156 15.66 2.40 -1.51
C ALA A 156 15.41 0.90 -1.63
N GLU A 157 14.14 0.47 -1.67
CA GLU A 157 13.75 -0.93 -1.88
C GLU A 157 14.43 -1.51 -3.13
N ASN A 158 14.33 -0.83 -4.28
CA ASN A 158 14.97 -1.29 -5.51
C ASN A 158 16.49 -1.41 -5.42
N ARG A 159 17.18 -0.48 -4.73
CA ARG A 159 18.65 -0.49 -4.60
C ARG A 159 19.18 -1.61 -3.70
N PHE A 160 18.41 -2.00 -2.70
CA PHE A 160 18.87 -2.92 -1.66
C PHE A 160 18.28 -4.32 -1.79
N ARG A 161 17.25 -4.49 -2.62
CA ARG A 161 16.59 -5.77 -2.86
C ARG A 161 17.54 -6.88 -3.29
N GLU A 162 18.37 -6.65 -4.31
CA GLU A 162 19.31 -7.67 -4.82
C GLU A 162 20.28 -8.13 -3.72
N LYS A 163 20.78 -7.18 -2.91
CA LYS A 163 21.64 -7.48 -1.77
C LYS A 163 20.90 -8.25 -0.68
N GLU A 164 19.66 -7.88 -0.38
CA GLU A 164 18.83 -8.60 0.58
C GLU A 164 18.55 -10.03 0.10
N GLU A 165 18.21 -10.23 -1.17
CA GLU A 165 17.98 -11.57 -1.77
C GLU A 165 19.24 -12.44 -1.68
N VAL A 166 20.41 -11.91 -2.06
CA VAL A 166 21.70 -12.64 -1.96
C VAL A 166 22.03 -13.02 -0.51
N LEU A 167 21.84 -12.09 0.44
CA LEU A 167 22.11 -12.36 1.85
C LEU A 167 21.13 -13.35 2.46
N GLN A 168 19.86 -13.32 2.07
CA GLN A 168 18.86 -14.30 2.50
C GLN A 168 19.15 -15.69 1.95
N GLN A 169 19.54 -15.80 0.67
CA GLN A 169 19.96 -17.07 0.07
C GLN A 169 21.18 -17.65 0.81
N ARG A 170 22.23 -16.85 1.01
CA ARG A 170 23.43 -17.28 1.74
C ARG A 170 23.12 -17.67 3.18
N LEU A 171 22.19 -16.97 3.83
CA LEU A 171 21.72 -17.33 5.17
C LEU A 171 21.04 -18.69 5.17
N ALA A 172 20.14 -18.94 4.20
CA ALA A 172 19.43 -20.21 4.08
C ALA A 172 20.38 -21.37 3.80
N GLU A 173 21.36 -21.19 2.90
CA GLU A 173 22.41 -22.18 2.63
C GLU A 173 23.24 -22.50 3.88
N THR A 174 23.65 -21.46 4.63
CA THR A 174 24.42 -21.61 5.87
C THR A 174 23.60 -22.32 6.95
N GLU A 175 22.31 -22.03 7.06
CA GLU A 175 21.39 -22.70 8.00
C GLU A 175 21.15 -24.17 7.61
N ALA A 176 21.07 -24.50 6.32
CA ALA A 176 20.97 -25.88 5.84
C ALA A 176 22.23 -26.69 6.16
N GLN A 177 23.42 -26.12 5.92
CA GLN A 177 24.70 -26.77 6.25
C GLN A 177 24.87 -26.99 7.75
N LEU A 178 24.43 -26.03 8.58
CA LEU A 178 24.41 -26.18 10.04
C LEU A 178 23.46 -27.29 10.49
N ALA A 179 22.29 -27.40 9.87
CA ALA A 179 21.32 -28.45 10.20
C ALA A 179 21.83 -29.84 9.83
N GLU A 180 22.53 -29.99 8.70
CA GLU A 180 23.16 -31.24 8.27
C GLU A 180 24.25 -31.69 9.26
N LEU A 181 25.06 -30.75 9.75
CA LEU A 181 26.08 -31.02 10.77
C LEU A 181 25.51 -31.28 12.18
N GLN A 182 24.27 -30.88 12.45
CA GLN A 182 23.57 -31.02 13.73
C GLN A 182 22.51 -32.15 13.74
N GLY A 183 22.52 -33.02 12.72
CA GLY A 183 21.50 -34.05 12.51
C GLY A 183 21.20 -34.97 13.73
N PRO A 184 20.04 -35.67 13.71
CA PRO A 184 19.41 -36.30 14.88
C PRO A 184 20.17 -37.48 15.54
N ASP A 185 21.33 -37.90 15.02
CA ASP A 185 22.14 -38.99 15.62
C ASP A 185 23.00 -38.54 16.83
N ALA A 186 22.79 -37.32 17.34
CA ALA A 186 23.46 -36.79 18.53
C ALA A 186 22.96 -37.38 19.88
N GLU A 187 22.14 -38.44 19.87
CA GLU A 187 21.78 -39.21 21.07
C GLU A 187 22.79 -40.35 21.38
N GLY A 188 23.69 -40.67 20.45
CA GLY A 188 24.80 -41.58 20.67
C GLY A 188 26.13 -40.84 20.63
N VAL A 189 26.83 -40.77 21.77
CA VAL A 189 28.15 -40.15 22.02
C VAL A 189 29.20 -40.41 20.91
N VAL A 190 29.08 -39.75 19.77
CA VAL A 190 30.15 -39.54 18.82
C VAL A 190 30.53 -38.08 18.97
N GLN A 191 31.62 -37.86 19.71
CA GLN A 191 32.21 -36.53 19.84
C GLN A 191 32.46 -35.99 18.43
N LEU A 192 31.83 -34.86 18.11
CA LEU A 192 32.13 -34.09 16.89
C LEU A 192 33.64 -34.09 16.68
N THR A 193 34.09 -34.53 15.50
CA THR A 193 35.53 -34.51 15.18
C THR A 193 36.06 -33.08 15.31
N ALA A 194 37.34 -32.90 15.62
CA ALA A 194 37.93 -31.57 15.73
C ALA A 194 37.72 -30.72 14.46
N GLU A 195 37.66 -31.37 13.30
CA GLU A 195 37.34 -30.75 12.00
C GLU A 195 35.85 -30.33 11.90
N GLN A 196 34.91 -31.14 12.40
CA GLN A 196 33.50 -30.75 12.45
C GLN A 196 33.22 -29.63 13.46
N GLN A 197 33.90 -29.62 14.61
CA GLN A 197 33.78 -28.55 15.61
C GLN A 197 34.26 -27.21 15.04
N THR A 198 35.37 -27.20 14.32
CA THR A 198 35.91 -25.99 13.68
C THR A 198 35.01 -25.51 12.54
N ALA A 199 34.49 -26.42 11.70
CA ALA A 199 33.51 -26.09 10.67
C ALA A 199 32.23 -25.46 11.27
N LEU A 200 31.70 -26.04 12.35
CA LEU A 200 30.51 -25.53 13.03
C LEU A 200 30.74 -24.12 13.60
N GLN A 201 31.91 -23.84 14.19
CA GLN A 201 32.26 -22.50 14.65
C GLN A 201 32.32 -21.49 13.50
N ASN A 202 32.92 -21.88 12.36
CA ASN A 202 32.99 -21.03 11.17
C ASN A 202 31.59 -20.68 10.64
N PHE A 203 30.69 -21.68 10.51
CA PHE A 203 29.32 -21.44 10.05
C PHE A 203 28.50 -20.59 11.03
N MET A 204 28.69 -20.77 12.34
CA MET A 204 28.06 -19.91 13.35
C MET A 204 28.53 -18.46 13.24
N GLN A 205 29.82 -18.25 12.95
CA GLN A 205 30.38 -16.92 12.74
C GLN A 205 29.88 -16.29 11.43
N GLU A 206 29.83 -17.07 10.35
CA GLU A 206 29.30 -16.64 9.05
C GLU A 206 27.82 -16.25 9.15
N LYS A 207 27.00 -17.06 9.84
CA LYS A 207 25.60 -16.73 10.15
C LYS A 207 25.46 -15.40 10.89
N LEU A 208 26.31 -15.13 11.87
CA LEU A 208 26.31 -13.85 12.59
C LEU A 208 26.68 -12.68 11.70
N LEU A 209 27.67 -12.85 10.81
CA LEU A 209 28.07 -11.84 9.83
C LEU A 209 26.92 -11.54 8.86
N ILE A 210 26.32 -12.56 8.26
CA ILE A 210 25.19 -12.40 7.32
C ILE A 210 24.01 -11.69 8.00
N ARG A 211 23.67 -12.04 9.24
CA ARG A 211 22.60 -11.37 10.00
C ARG A 211 22.91 -9.91 10.30
N LYS A 212 24.19 -9.58 10.52
CA LYS A 212 24.63 -8.18 10.73
C LYS A 212 24.51 -7.40 9.42
N GLU A 213 24.93 -7.98 8.30
CA GLU A 213 24.81 -7.39 6.97
C GLU A 213 23.34 -7.16 6.59
N LEU A 214 22.45 -8.13 6.83
CA LEU A 214 21.00 -7.96 6.64
C LEU A 214 20.43 -6.79 7.45
N ARG A 215 20.85 -6.65 8.71
CA ARG A 215 20.41 -5.55 9.57
C ARG A 215 20.93 -4.20 9.06
N GLU A 216 22.16 -4.16 8.58
CA GLU A 216 22.77 -2.96 8.00
C GLU A 216 22.06 -2.55 6.72
N VAL A 217 21.77 -3.50 5.81
CA VAL A 217 21.00 -3.26 4.58
C VAL A 217 19.62 -2.68 4.93
N ARG A 218 18.92 -3.24 5.92
CA ARG A 218 17.63 -2.74 6.40
C ARG A 218 17.69 -1.39 7.09
N TYR A 219 18.80 -1.08 7.75
CA TYR A 219 19.04 0.24 8.32
C TYR A 219 19.24 1.28 7.21
N GLN A 220 20.05 0.94 6.20
CA GLN A 220 20.31 1.81 5.05
C GLN A 220 19.04 2.07 4.21
N LEU A 221 18.12 1.10 4.11
CA LEU A 221 16.79 1.29 3.51
C LEU A 221 16.01 2.47 4.11
N ASN A 222 16.18 2.72 5.41
CA ASN A 222 15.45 3.78 6.13
C ASN A 222 16.22 5.10 6.26
N ALA A 223 17.54 5.10 6.05
CA ALA A 223 18.40 6.25 6.31
C ALA A 223 18.05 7.47 5.44
N ASP A 224 17.73 7.25 4.17
CA ASP A 224 17.36 8.33 3.25
C ASP A 224 16.04 9.01 3.68
N ILE A 225 15.05 8.21 4.12
CA ILE A 225 13.76 8.70 4.63
C ILE A 225 13.96 9.52 5.90
N GLU A 226 14.82 9.06 6.80
CA GLU A 226 15.15 9.79 8.03
C GLU A 226 15.87 11.12 7.74
N ALA A 227 16.78 11.15 6.77
CA ALA A 227 17.48 12.35 6.35
C ALA A 227 16.50 13.40 5.77
N LEU A 228 15.60 12.98 4.87
CA LEU A 228 14.55 13.84 4.35
C LEU A 228 13.64 14.34 5.47
N GLY A 229 13.19 13.45 6.36
CA GLY A 229 12.38 13.81 7.52
C GLY A 229 13.07 14.84 8.43
N ARG A 230 14.38 14.71 8.65
CA ARG A 230 15.18 15.65 9.45
C ARG A 230 15.27 17.03 8.78
N THR A 231 15.51 17.09 7.47
CA THR A 231 15.55 18.37 6.74
C THR A 231 14.20 19.08 6.76
N LEU A 232 13.09 18.36 6.50
CA LEU A 232 11.75 18.94 6.58
C LEU A 232 11.41 19.44 8.00
N LYS A 233 11.74 18.65 9.04
CA LYS A 233 11.54 19.06 10.43
C LYS A 233 12.34 20.31 10.77
N PHE A 234 13.59 20.43 10.33
CA PHE A 234 14.42 21.61 10.56
C PHE A 234 13.79 22.88 9.97
N PHE A 235 13.32 22.84 8.72
CA PHE A 235 12.67 23.99 8.10
C PHE A 235 11.31 24.31 8.73
N ASN A 236 10.45 23.31 8.96
CA ASN A 236 9.11 23.57 9.47
C ASN A 236 9.08 23.95 10.96
N ILE A 237 9.96 23.37 11.78
CA ILE A 237 10.01 23.63 13.23
C ILE A 237 10.95 24.80 13.54
N GLY A 238 12.07 24.94 12.83
CA GLY A 238 13.05 25.99 13.07
C GLY A 238 12.81 27.26 12.25
N LEU A 239 12.80 27.13 10.91
CA LEU A 239 12.80 28.29 10.00
C LEU A 239 11.47 29.06 10.03
N VAL A 240 10.32 28.37 9.99
CA VAL A 240 9.01 29.02 9.91
C VAL A 240 8.71 29.89 11.15
N PRO A 241 8.83 29.40 12.41
CA PRO A 241 8.65 30.25 13.58
C PRO A 241 9.67 31.39 13.65
N LEU A 242 10.92 31.16 13.22
CA LEU A 242 11.95 32.20 13.20
C LEU A 242 11.60 33.34 12.23
N LEU A 243 11.10 33.03 11.03
CA LEU A 243 10.64 34.05 10.09
C LEU A 243 9.43 34.83 10.62
N LEU A 244 8.48 34.16 11.28
CA LEU A 244 7.31 34.81 11.88
C LEU A 244 7.70 35.76 13.02
N THR A 245 8.60 35.31 13.92
CA THR A 245 9.09 36.15 15.02
C THR A 245 9.87 37.35 14.51
N LEU A 246 10.75 37.16 13.52
CA LEU A 246 11.50 38.25 12.88
C LEU A 246 10.56 39.27 12.20
N GLY A 247 9.56 38.78 11.46
CA GLY A 247 8.54 39.61 10.83
C GLY A 247 7.74 40.44 11.84
N MET A 248 7.36 39.84 12.97
CA MET A 248 6.67 40.53 14.06
C MET A 248 7.54 41.62 14.70
N LEU A 249 8.83 41.34 14.92
CA LEU A 249 9.81 42.28 15.46
C LEU A 249 10.03 43.49 14.53
N LEU A 250 10.15 43.23 13.22
CA LEU A 250 10.27 44.27 12.20
C LEU A 250 9.03 45.19 12.16
N LEU A 251 7.83 44.60 12.20
CA LEU A 251 6.58 45.38 12.27
C LEU A 251 6.49 46.22 13.55
N TRP A 252 6.91 45.67 14.69
CA TRP A 252 6.94 46.38 15.96
C TRP A 252 7.91 47.58 15.93
N LEU A 253 9.14 47.38 15.43
CA LEU A 253 10.12 48.45 15.26
C LEU A 253 9.63 49.54 14.30
N TRP A 254 9.00 49.15 13.19
CA TRP A 254 8.46 50.09 12.21
C TRP A 254 7.32 50.93 12.77
N ARG A 255 6.40 50.33 13.53
CA ARG A 255 5.32 51.04 14.23
C ARG A 255 5.87 52.01 15.27
N ARG A 256 6.87 51.60 16.06
CA ARG A 256 7.50 52.45 17.09
C ARG A 256 8.22 53.66 16.51
N ARG A 257 8.83 53.54 15.32
CA ARG A 257 9.45 54.69 14.64
C ARG A 257 8.43 55.70 14.10
N ARG A 258 7.22 55.26 13.77
CA ARG A 258 6.13 56.16 13.30
C ARG A 258 5.45 56.92 14.43
N SER A 259 5.35 56.34 15.63
CA SER A 259 4.73 57.00 16.79
C SER A 259 5.60 58.08 17.47
N VAL A 260 6.89 58.16 17.15
CA VAL A 260 7.81 59.18 17.73
C VAL A 260 7.82 60.50 16.93
N LYS A 261 7.07 60.60 15.82
CA LYS A 261 6.99 61.82 14.98
C LYS A 261 5.79 62.75 15.27
N ILE A 262 5.15 62.61 16.43
CA ILE A 262 4.13 63.57 16.91
C ILE A 262 4.61 64.14 18.25
N ARG A 263 5.38 65.21 18.19
CA ARG A 263 5.54 66.20 19.26
C ARG A 263 5.90 67.54 18.65
#